data_AF-A0A2B7GPP5-F1
#
_entry.id   AF-A0A2B7GPP5-F1
#
_cell.length_a   1.000
_cell.length_b   1.000
_cell.length_c   1.000
_cell.angle_alpha   90.00
_cell.angle_beta   90.00
_cell.angle_gamma   90.00
#
_symmetry.space_group_name_H-M   'P 1'
#
loop_
_entity.id
_entity.type
_entity.pdbx_description
1 polymer ?
#
loop_
_entity_poly.entity_id
_entity_poly.type
_entity_poly.pdbx_seq_one_letter_code
_entity_poly.pdbx_strand_id
1 'polypeptide(L)'
;MSRLSDPLQSEADLPPALRPKVDAYADQGGLLGAFTYFFASLETDDEELAATLASIPTDLFVASALHDDAIDEADEWGADRKQRLNEHVSVGDLAFANVAAAVAETPADVDLRPVLETVREIGSGQLAEESFDATTATVDDAIARIEERGGIWGELAVEIIAALGRYSDAQLEYLRTIATNGLFVLTVIDDLADLPEDVENGVATLPLVCFDGEPDEYRSTETLIEAVLASDVPDRLEELIAQRRAEIDAASSELSASLDRSNEALLAAAARALTWYCESICSVPVAETVAPEQRRDIRDRLTGDERSTRRYVAERVEEYRYPTAVDADEIGSTVTELPDEPVVRTAIRLQHLESIVDGVMHTTLEDALADLRTASGSVS
;
A
#
# COMPACT_ATOMS: atom_id res chain seq x y z
N MET A 1 14.89 8.71 -6.07
CA MET A 1 15.70 7.50 -5.87
C MET A 1 15.40 7.00 -4.49
N SER A 2 15.14 5.70 -4.30
CA SER A 2 15.28 5.10 -2.97
C SER A 2 16.67 5.46 -2.49
N ARG A 3 16.75 6.16 -1.36
CA ARG A 3 18.03 6.63 -0.84
C ARG A 3 18.78 5.50 -0.15
N LEU A 4 18.24 4.27 -0.11
CA LEU A 4 18.92 3.08 0.38
C LEU A 4 20.29 2.88 -0.31
N SER A 5 20.44 3.37 -1.54
CA SER A 5 21.67 3.35 -2.33
C SER A 5 22.68 4.46 -1.99
N ASP A 6 22.32 5.47 -1.19
CA ASP A 6 23.19 6.61 -0.84
C ASP A 6 24.14 6.37 0.37
N PRO A 7 23.73 5.71 1.47
CA PRO A 7 24.62 5.41 2.60
C PRO A 7 25.38 4.08 2.44
N LEU A 8 24.87 3.17 1.61
CA LEU A 8 25.60 2.01 1.11
C LEU A 8 26.41 2.49 -0.10
N GLN A 9 27.74 2.34 -0.09
CA GLN A 9 28.60 2.90 -1.16
C GLN A 9 28.26 2.32 -2.55
N SER A 10 27.47 1.26 -2.60
CA SER A 10 26.54 0.92 -3.69
C SER A 10 25.44 -0.02 -3.17
N GLU A 11 24.37 -0.24 -3.96
CA GLU A 11 23.45 -1.38 -3.74
C GLU A 11 24.19 -2.71 -3.51
N ALA A 12 25.40 -2.89 -4.03
CA ALA A 12 26.22 -4.09 -3.87
C ALA A 12 26.70 -4.35 -2.42
N ASP A 13 26.48 -3.40 -1.50
CA ASP A 13 26.81 -3.55 -0.07
C ASP A 13 25.65 -4.14 0.75
N LEU A 14 24.43 -4.24 0.20
CA LEU A 14 23.35 -4.99 0.84
C LEU A 14 23.72 -6.49 0.89
N PRO A 15 23.48 -7.18 2.02
CA PRO A 15 23.58 -8.63 2.07
C PRO A 15 22.75 -9.25 0.95
N PRO A 16 23.33 -10.09 0.05
CA PRO A 16 22.59 -10.64 -1.09
C PRO A 16 21.32 -11.38 -0.72
N ALA A 17 21.27 -11.95 0.49
CA ALA A 17 20.11 -12.65 1.02
C ALA A 17 18.98 -11.71 1.50
N LEU A 18 19.28 -10.45 1.80
CA LEU A 18 18.30 -9.47 2.28
C LEU A 18 17.76 -8.58 1.15
N ARG A 19 18.50 -8.45 0.04
CA ARG A 19 18.11 -7.62 -1.10
C ARG A 19 16.67 -7.87 -1.59
N PRO A 20 16.22 -9.12 -1.81
CA PRO A 20 14.84 -9.34 -2.27
C PRO A 20 13.77 -8.80 -1.32
N LYS A 21 14.01 -8.88 0.00
CA LYS A 21 13.10 -8.32 1.01
C LYS A 21 13.09 -6.79 0.98
N VAL A 22 14.27 -6.18 0.93
CA VAL A 22 14.41 -4.71 0.83
C VAL A 22 13.72 -4.19 -0.42
N ASP A 23 13.92 -4.86 -1.56
CA ASP A 23 13.29 -4.53 -2.83
C ASP A 23 11.76 -4.64 -2.72
N ALA A 24 11.24 -5.74 -2.16
CA ALA A 24 9.81 -5.92 -1.95
C ALA A 24 9.19 -4.86 -1.01
N TYR A 25 9.85 -4.55 0.11
CA TYR A 25 9.38 -3.52 1.04
C TYR A 25 9.43 -2.12 0.42
N ALA A 26 10.44 -1.83 -0.42
CA ALA A 26 10.50 -0.59 -1.17
C ALA A 26 9.39 -0.53 -2.24
N ASP A 27 9.10 -1.63 -2.92
CA ASP A 27 8.00 -1.74 -3.90
C ASP A 27 6.64 -1.45 -3.24
N GLN A 28 6.41 -1.94 -2.02
CA GLN A 28 5.19 -1.68 -1.24
C GLN A 28 5.15 -0.25 -0.66
N GLY A 29 6.18 0.14 0.11
CA GLY A 29 6.26 1.49 0.71
C GLY A 29 6.35 2.61 -0.34
N GLY A 30 6.80 2.28 -1.56
CA GLY A 30 6.80 3.16 -2.71
C GLY A 30 5.40 3.61 -3.14
N LEU A 31 4.34 2.85 -2.83
CA LEU A 31 2.96 3.21 -3.13
C LEU A 31 2.52 4.45 -2.31
N LEU A 32 2.84 4.47 -1.02
CA LEU A 32 2.64 5.63 -0.15
C LEU A 32 3.50 6.81 -0.59
N GLY A 33 4.72 6.51 -1.04
CA GLY A 33 5.60 7.50 -1.68
C GLY A 33 4.97 8.10 -2.93
N ALA A 34 4.40 7.29 -3.82
CA ALA A 34 3.76 7.76 -5.05
C ALA A 34 2.52 8.61 -4.76
N PHE A 35 1.72 8.22 -3.76
CA PHE A 35 0.61 9.03 -3.25
C PHE A 35 1.09 10.40 -2.74
N THR A 36 2.14 10.41 -1.91
CA THR A 36 2.77 11.64 -1.40
C THR A 36 3.33 12.50 -2.53
N TYR A 37 4.02 11.89 -3.49
CA TYR A 37 4.59 12.54 -4.66
C TYR A 37 3.49 13.23 -5.48
N PHE A 38 2.39 12.52 -5.75
CA PHE A 38 1.28 13.03 -6.53
C PHE A 38 0.77 14.35 -5.95
N PHE A 39 0.41 14.36 -4.67
CA PHE A 39 -0.16 15.55 -4.03
C PHE A 39 0.88 16.64 -3.77
N ALA A 40 2.15 16.29 -3.53
CA ALA A 40 3.21 17.28 -3.44
C ALA A 40 3.42 17.98 -4.79
N SER A 41 3.65 17.22 -5.85
CA SER A 41 3.94 17.75 -7.19
C SER A 41 2.76 18.50 -7.82
N LEU A 42 1.52 18.15 -7.46
CA LEU A 42 0.32 18.83 -7.94
C LEU A 42 0.26 20.31 -7.49
N GLU A 43 0.76 20.60 -6.28
CA GLU A 43 0.66 21.93 -5.67
C GLU A 43 1.96 22.75 -5.70
N THR A 44 3.11 22.09 -5.79
CA THR A 44 4.41 22.76 -5.77
C THR A 44 5.03 22.90 -7.16
N ASP A 45 4.71 21.99 -8.09
CA ASP A 45 5.44 21.76 -9.35
C ASP A 45 6.97 21.59 -9.13
N ASP A 46 7.37 21.18 -7.92
CA ASP A 46 8.75 20.93 -7.52
C ASP A 46 8.97 19.42 -7.38
N GLU A 47 9.54 18.82 -8.44
CA GLU A 47 9.78 17.38 -8.50
C GLU A 47 10.85 16.90 -7.51
N GLU A 48 11.80 17.75 -7.13
CA GLU A 48 12.87 17.40 -6.17
C GLU A 48 12.32 17.37 -4.75
N LEU A 49 11.51 18.37 -4.39
CA LEU A 49 10.76 18.37 -3.14
C LEU A 49 9.78 17.20 -3.07
N ALA A 50 8.99 16.98 -4.13
CA ALA A 50 8.05 15.86 -4.19
C ALA A 50 8.76 14.51 -4.03
N ALA A 51 9.90 14.30 -4.69
CA ALA A 51 10.70 13.08 -4.55
C ALA A 51 11.27 12.92 -3.13
N THR A 52 11.69 14.01 -2.48
CA THR A 52 12.23 14.00 -1.12
C THR A 52 11.16 13.69 -0.08
N LEU A 53 9.98 14.27 -0.22
CA LEU A 53 8.84 13.97 0.66
C LEU A 53 8.35 12.54 0.44
N ALA A 54 8.29 12.09 -0.82
CA ALA A 54 7.87 10.75 -1.18
C ALA A 54 8.84 9.65 -0.70
N SER A 55 10.14 9.93 -0.56
CA SER A 55 11.09 8.96 0.00
C SER A 55 10.90 8.72 1.50
N ILE A 56 10.33 9.67 2.25
CA ILE A 56 10.12 9.54 3.70
C ILE A 56 9.23 8.34 4.04
N PRO A 57 7.97 8.22 3.58
CA PRO A 57 7.13 7.08 3.93
C PRO A 57 7.68 5.78 3.32
N THR A 58 8.32 5.82 2.16
CA THR A 58 8.93 4.64 1.53
C THR A 58 10.09 4.07 2.37
N ASP A 59 11.05 4.90 2.76
CA ASP A 59 12.20 4.45 3.55
C ASP A 59 11.79 4.10 4.99
N LEU A 60 10.78 4.78 5.56
CA LEU A 60 10.21 4.40 6.86
C LEU A 60 9.54 3.03 6.82
N PHE A 61 8.78 2.73 5.75
CA PHE A 61 8.16 1.42 5.61
C PHE A 61 9.20 0.30 5.56
N VAL A 62 10.27 0.49 4.76
CA VAL A 62 11.40 -0.44 4.71
C VAL A 62 12.06 -0.60 6.07
N ALA A 63 12.30 0.49 6.79
CA ALA A 63 12.88 0.45 8.13
C ALA A 63 12.02 -0.35 9.10
N SER A 64 10.71 -0.08 9.14
CA SER A 64 9.77 -0.76 10.01
C SER A 64 9.68 -2.24 9.68
N ALA A 65 9.49 -2.61 8.41
CA ALA A 65 9.35 -4.01 8.00
C ALA A 65 10.61 -4.84 8.33
N LEU A 66 11.81 -4.28 8.15
CA LEU A 66 13.05 -4.95 8.54
C LEU A 66 13.19 -5.07 10.07
N HIS A 67 12.70 -4.10 10.83
CA HIS A 67 12.72 -4.18 12.29
C HIS A 67 11.70 -5.18 12.82
N ASP A 68 10.51 -5.25 12.22
CA ASP A 68 9.48 -6.26 12.52
C ASP A 68 10.00 -7.68 12.20
N ASP A 69 10.57 -7.92 11.00
CA ASP A 69 11.23 -9.20 10.66
C ASP A 69 12.30 -9.61 11.68
N ALA A 70 13.03 -8.63 12.24
CA ALA A 70 14.06 -8.88 13.24
C ALA A 70 13.51 -9.29 14.60
N ILE A 71 12.25 -8.99 14.88
CA ILE A 71 11.52 -9.41 16.07
C ILE A 71 10.90 -10.79 15.79
N ASP A 72 10.14 -10.91 14.70
CA ASP A 72 9.25 -12.04 14.42
C ASP A 72 10.01 -13.28 13.97
N GLU A 73 10.96 -13.15 13.04
CA GLU A 73 11.70 -14.31 12.50
C GLU A 73 12.91 -14.71 13.36
N ALA A 74 13.16 -14.00 14.46
CA ALA A 74 14.41 -14.10 15.22
C ALA A 74 14.72 -15.52 15.70
N ASP A 75 13.68 -16.29 16.03
CA ASP A 75 13.79 -17.65 16.52
C ASP A 75 13.96 -18.68 15.39
N GLU A 76 13.46 -18.40 14.18
CA GLU A 76 13.56 -19.27 13.00
C GLU A 76 14.97 -19.33 12.43
N TRP A 77 15.72 -18.24 12.57
CA TRP A 77 17.08 -18.12 12.02
C TRP A 77 18.11 -19.04 12.68
N GLY A 78 17.78 -19.66 13.82
CA GLY A 78 18.61 -20.67 14.47
C GLY A 78 20.07 -20.24 14.69
N ALA A 79 21.02 -20.94 14.07
CA ALA A 79 22.45 -20.68 14.24
C ALA A 79 22.91 -19.33 13.66
N ASP A 80 22.18 -18.80 12.67
CA ASP A 80 22.51 -17.54 11.99
C ASP A 80 21.85 -16.33 12.66
N ARG A 81 21.07 -16.53 13.74
CA ARG A 81 20.29 -15.49 14.44
C ARG A 81 21.06 -14.19 14.66
N LYS A 82 22.29 -14.26 15.18
CA LYS A 82 23.11 -13.05 15.42
C LYS A 82 23.41 -12.29 14.14
N GLN A 83 23.76 -13.00 13.07
CA GLN A 83 24.05 -12.38 11.77
C GLN A 83 22.78 -11.76 11.20
N ARG A 84 21.67 -12.50 11.19
CA ARG A 84 20.39 -12.04 10.64
C ARG A 84 19.80 -10.84 11.39
N LEU A 85 19.86 -10.85 12.72
CA LEU A 85 19.51 -9.68 13.53
C LEU A 85 20.36 -8.46 13.16
N ASN A 86 21.68 -8.65 13.01
CA ASN A 86 22.56 -7.55 12.63
C ASN A 86 22.25 -7.02 11.23
N GLU A 87 21.96 -7.90 10.27
CA GLU A 87 21.59 -7.53 8.90
C GLU A 87 20.29 -6.71 8.87
N HIS A 88 19.21 -7.23 9.43
CA HIS A 88 17.89 -6.58 9.40
C HIS A 88 17.90 -5.24 10.17
N VAL A 89 18.38 -5.23 11.42
CA VAL A 89 18.41 -4.01 12.24
C VAL A 89 19.31 -2.95 11.61
N SER A 90 20.51 -3.30 11.15
CA SER A 90 21.44 -2.29 10.60
C SER A 90 20.95 -1.74 9.27
N VAL A 91 20.33 -2.55 8.41
CA VAL A 91 19.77 -2.05 7.15
C VAL A 91 18.54 -1.19 7.41
N GLY A 92 17.68 -1.56 8.37
CA GLY A 92 16.57 -0.72 8.81
C GLY A 92 17.03 0.61 9.40
N ASP A 93 18.10 0.63 10.20
CA ASP A 93 18.70 1.86 10.73
C ASP A 93 19.26 2.77 9.62
N LEU A 94 19.83 2.18 8.57
CA LEU A 94 20.29 2.93 7.39
C LEU A 94 19.13 3.53 6.60
N ALA A 95 18.03 2.77 6.42
CA ALA A 95 16.80 3.27 5.83
C ALA A 95 16.24 4.45 6.64
N PHE A 96 16.18 4.32 7.98
CA PHE A 96 15.77 5.41 8.85
C PHE A 96 16.73 6.63 8.80
N ALA A 97 18.03 6.41 8.64
CA ALA A 97 18.98 7.51 8.47
C ALA A 97 18.72 8.32 7.19
N ASN A 98 18.25 7.69 6.12
CA ASN A 98 17.83 8.37 4.90
C ASN A 98 16.61 9.27 5.13
N VAL A 99 15.67 8.82 5.95
CA VAL A 99 14.52 9.63 6.37
C VAL A 99 15.01 10.89 7.10
N ALA A 100 15.95 10.75 8.03
CA ALA A 100 16.53 11.90 8.72
C ALA A 100 17.25 12.86 7.76
N ALA A 101 17.92 12.35 6.73
CA ALA A 101 18.53 13.17 5.67
C ALA A 101 17.49 13.90 4.83
N ALA A 102 16.43 13.22 4.40
CA ALA A 102 15.32 13.81 3.65
C ALA A 102 14.62 14.92 4.45
N VAL A 103 14.37 14.70 5.74
CA VAL A 103 13.83 15.72 6.65
C VAL A 103 14.77 16.94 6.76
N ALA A 104 16.08 16.73 6.81
CA ALA A 104 17.06 17.81 6.90
C ALA A 104 17.22 18.62 5.61
N GLU A 105 16.97 17.99 4.46
CA GLU A 105 17.00 18.63 3.13
C GLU A 105 15.70 19.37 2.80
N THR A 106 14.61 19.02 3.48
CA THR A 106 13.31 19.65 3.29
C THR A 106 13.39 21.16 3.61
N PRO A 107 12.78 22.03 2.79
CA PRO A 107 12.74 23.47 3.03
C PRO A 107 12.20 23.83 4.43
N ALA A 108 12.78 24.87 5.04
CA ALA A 108 12.47 25.25 6.42
C ALA A 108 11.02 25.73 6.66
N ASP A 109 10.27 26.00 5.59
CA ASP A 109 8.85 26.36 5.62
C ASP A 109 7.90 25.15 5.57
N VAL A 110 8.42 23.95 5.35
CA VAL A 110 7.67 22.68 5.46
C VAL A 110 7.93 22.08 6.85
N ASP A 111 6.90 22.09 7.69
CA ASP A 111 7.01 21.63 9.09
C ASP A 111 6.75 20.13 9.22
N LEU A 112 7.82 19.34 9.26
CA LEU A 112 7.75 17.88 9.42
C LEU A 112 7.74 17.41 10.89
N ARG A 113 7.53 18.30 11.87
CA ARG A 113 7.44 17.87 13.28
C ARG A 113 6.28 16.91 13.56
N PRO A 114 5.05 17.12 13.02
CA PRO A 114 3.95 16.16 13.19
C PRO A 114 4.30 14.78 12.62
N VAL A 115 4.90 14.74 11.42
CA VAL A 115 5.39 13.51 10.78
C VAL A 115 6.34 12.73 11.71
N LEU A 116 7.26 13.42 12.39
CA LEU A 116 8.16 12.80 13.37
C LEU A 116 7.46 12.36 14.67
N GLU A 117 6.32 12.94 15.02
CA GLU A 117 5.47 12.49 16.13
C GLU A 117 4.72 11.21 15.73
N THR A 118 4.13 11.16 14.53
CA THR A 118 3.50 9.95 13.98
C THR A 118 4.46 8.77 13.90
N VAL A 119 5.73 9.00 13.50
CA VAL A 119 6.77 7.95 13.54
C VAL A 119 7.02 7.44 14.97
N ARG A 120 6.96 8.30 15.99
CA ARG A 120 7.08 7.85 17.39
C ARG A 120 5.85 7.10 17.85
N GLU A 121 4.66 7.46 17.36
CA GLU A 121 3.43 6.75 17.65
C GLU A 121 3.47 5.34 17.06
N ILE A 122 3.93 5.17 15.82
CA ILE A 122 4.18 3.84 15.21
C ILE A 122 5.08 3.00 16.13
N GLY A 123 6.25 3.51 16.49
CA GLY A 123 7.17 2.77 17.36
C GLY A 123 6.63 2.52 18.78
N SER A 124 5.75 3.38 19.28
CA SER A 124 5.10 3.18 20.59
C SER A 124 4.01 2.12 20.51
N GLY A 125 3.26 2.07 19.40
CA GLY A 125 2.26 1.03 19.12
C GLY A 125 2.89 -0.35 19.04
N GLN A 126 4.01 -0.48 18.31
CA GLN A 126 4.80 -1.72 18.23
C GLN A 126 5.25 -2.22 19.62
N LEU A 127 5.69 -1.33 20.51
CA LEU A 127 6.05 -1.71 21.88
C LEU A 127 4.86 -2.10 22.76
N ALA A 128 3.68 -1.54 22.50
CA ALA A 128 2.47 -1.85 23.25
C ALA A 128 1.91 -3.24 22.88
N GLU A 129 2.16 -3.70 21.66
CA GLU A 129 1.71 -4.99 21.12
C GLU A 129 2.17 -6.18 21.97
N GLU A 130 3.42 -6.15 22.46
CA GLU A 130 3.99 -7.16 23.36
C GLU A 130 3.21 -7.35 24.68
N SER A 131 2.29 -6.43 25.00
CA SER A 131 1.46 -6.47 26.20
C SER A 131 -0.01 -6.80 25.93
N PHE A 132 -0.38 -7.04 24.67
CA PHE A 132 -1.75 -7.34 24.27
C PHE A 132 -2.13 -8.79 24.54
N ASP A 133 -3.32 -9.01 25.10
CA ASP A 133 -3.87 -10.34 25.34
C ASP A 133 -4.98 -10.66 24.31
N ALA A 134 -4.56 -11.34 23.25
CA ALA A 134 -5.39 -11.86 22.17
C ALA A 134 -6.65 -12.60 22.65
N THR A 135 -6.59 -13.25 23.82
CA THR A 135 -7.70 -14.07 24.35
C THR A 135 -8.87 -13.26 24.91
N THR A 136 -8.70 -11.94 25.03
CA THR A 136 -9.72 -11.04 25.61
C THR A 136 -10.17 -9.92 24.66
N ALA A 137 -9.65 -9.89 23.43
CA ALA A 137 -9.91 -8.85 22.45
C ALA A 137 -11.36 -8.91 21.92
N THR A 138 -12.00 -7.76 21.79
CA THR A 138 -13.28 -7.62 21.08
C THR A 138 -13.06 -7.29 19.60
N VAL A 139 -14.09 -7.44 18.77
CA VAL A 139 -14.06 -7.00 17.35
C VAL A 139 -13.72 -5.52 17.24
N ASP A 140 -14.26 -4.68 18.14
CA ASP A 140 -13.94 -3.25 18.17
C ASP A 140 -12.47 -3.00 18.51
N ASP A 141 -11.88 -3.82 19.40
CA ASP A 141 -10.44 -3.74 19.71
C ASP A 141 -9.58 -4.18 18.52
N ALA A 142 -9.99 -5.20 17.78
CA ALA A 142 -9.30 -5.65 16.56
C ALA A 142 -9.37 -4.61 15.43
N ILE A 143 -10.52 -3.98 15.23
CA ILE A 143 -10.69 -2.89 14.26
C ILE A 143 -9.82 -1.69 14.67
N ALA A 144 -9.89 -1.27 15.94
CA ALA A 144 -9.07 -0.17 16.45
C ALA A 144 -7.58 -0.43 16.26
N ARG A 145 -7.13 -1.68 16.48
CA ARG A 145 -5.74 -2.09 16.24
C ARG A 145 -5.34 -1.96 14.77
N ILE A 146 -6.19 -2.38 13.83
CA ILE A 146 -5.91 -2.22 12.40
C ILE A 146 -5.85 -0.72 12.03
N GLU A 147 -6.74 0.10 12.60
CA GLU A 147 -6.71 1.55 12.40
C GLU A 147 -5.43 2.17 12.99
N GLU A 148 -4.99 1.74 14.17
CA GLU A 148 -3.77 2.22 14.84
C GLU A 148 -2.46 1.72 14.19
N ARG A 149 -2.44 0.53 13.55
CA ARG A 149 -1.23 -0.06 12.93
C ARG A 149 -1.14 0.16 11.42
N GLY A 150 -2.24 -0.08 10.70
CA GLY A 150 -2.31 0.07 9.25
C GLY A 150 -2.67 1.49 8.85
N GLY A 151 -3.69 2.07 9.49
CA GLY A 151 -4.16 3.42 9.19
C GLY A 151 -3.11 4.52 9.42
N ILE A 152 -2.23 4.34 10.41
CA ILE A 152 -1.19 5.32 10.75
C ILE A 152 -0.18 5.57 9.61
N TRP A 153 0.05 4.60 8.72
CA TRP A 153 0.88 4.80 7.53
C TRP A 153 0.19 5.72 6.51
N GLY A 154 -1.14 5.66 6.44
CA GLY A 154 -1.95 6.56 5.63
C GLY A 154 -1.96 7.97 6.23
N GLU A 155 -2.08 8.06 7.56
CA GLU A 155 -1.96 9.32 8.29
C GLU A 155 -0.60 9.97 8.04
N LEU A 156 0.49 9.20 8.16
CA LEU A 156 1.86 9.66 7.90
C LEU A 156 1.98 10.30 6.51
N ALA A 157 1.48 9.64 5.46
CA ALA A 157 1.53 10.18 4.10
C ALA A 157 0.75 11.51 3.99
N VAL A 158 -0.41 11.59 4.65
CA VAL A 158 -1.25 12.79 4.65
C VAL A 158 -0.65 13.92 5.48
N GLU A 159 0.00 13.64 6.60
CA GLU A 159 0.71 14.65 7.38
C GLU A 159 1.89 15.27 6.61
N ILE A 160 2.60 14.46 5.83
CA ILE A 160 3.65 14.94 4.94
C ILE A 160 3.07 15.90 3.89
N ILE A 161 1.91 15.56 3.32
CA ILE A 161 1.19 16.43 2.37
C ILE A 161 0.70 17.71 3.08
N ALA A 162 0.17 17.59 4.30
CA ALA A 162 -0.32 18.69 5.11
C ALA A 162 0.79 19.69 5.44
N ALA A 163 2.02 19.21 5.67
CA ALA A 163 3.19 20.05 5.95
C ALA A 163 3.51 21.05 4.84
N LEU A 164 3.02 20.84 3.61
CA LEU A 164 3.15 21.80 2.50
C LEU A 164 2.28 23.06 2.70
N GLY A 165 1.24 22.98 3.53
CA GLY A 165 0.31 24.10 3.78
C GLY A 165 -0.50 24.53 2.54
N ARG A 166 -0.69 23.64 1.57
CA ARG A 166 -1.38 23.92 0.30
C ARG A 166 -2.80 23.40 0.22
N TYR A 167 -3.13 22.40 1.05
CA TYR A 167 -4.45 21.79 1.10
C TYR A 167 -5.26 22.38 2.26
N SER A 168 -6.56 22.53 2.05
CA SER A 168 -7.49 22.90 3.13
C SER A 168 -7.73 21.72 4.08
N ASP A 169 -8.18 22.01 5.31
CA ASP A 169 -8.51 20.97 6.29
C ASP A 169 -9.50 19.93 5.75
N ALA A 170 -10.48 20.37 4.95
CA ALA A 170 -11.45 19.47 4.32
C ALA A 170 -10.80 18.55 3.27
N GLN A 171 -9.89 19.08 2.44
CA GLN A 171 -9.14 18.29 1.47
C GLN A 171 -8.22 17.27 2.17
N LEU A 172 -7.54 17.70 3.24
CA LEU A 172 -6.71 16.81 4.05
C LEU A 172 -7.54 15.69 4.69
N GLU A 173 -8.77 15.96 5.11
CA GLU A 173 -9.67 14.93 5.65
C GLU A 173 -10.12 13.92 4.58
N TYR A 174 -10.38 14.37 3.36
CA TYR A 174 -10.65 13.44 2.25
C TYR A 174 -9.42 12.59 1.92
N LEU A 175 -8.23 13.19 1.89
CA LEU A 175 -6.97 12.47 1.69
C LEU A 175 -6.74 11.42 2.78
N ARG A 176 -6.99 11.79 4.04
CA ARG A 176 -6.93 10.90 5.19
C ARG A 176 -7.87 9.73 5.00
N THR A 177 -9.14 10.00 4.73
CA THR A 177 -10.15 8.95 4.48
C THR A 177 -9.71 7.98 3.38
N ILE A 178 -9.19 8.50 2.26
CA ILE A 178 -8.72 7.66 1.14
C ILE A 178 -7.55 6.78 1.57
N ALA A 179 -6.52 7.37 2.21
CA ALA A 179 -5.30 6.67 2.57
C ALA A 179 -5.52 5.65 3.70
N THR A 180 -6.19 6.06 4.79
CA THR A 180 -6.38 5.21 5.97
C THR A 180 -7.34 4.05 5.68
N ASN A 181 -8.44 4.30 4.97
CA ASN A 181 -9.37 3.21 4.60
C ASN A 181 -8.77 2.29 3.53
N GLY A 182 -7.93 2.82 2.62
CA GLY A 182 -7.23 2.01 1.63
C GLY A 182 -6.31 0.99 2.32
N LEU A 183 -5.50 1.45 3.27
CA LEU A 183 -4.61 0.59 4.05
C LEU A 183 -5.39 -0.35 4.96
N PHE A 184 -6.48 0.10 5.59
CA PHE A 184 -7.36 -0.77 6.36
C PHE A 184 -7.87 -1.96 5.52
N VAL A 185 -8.37 -1.69 4.31
CA VAL A 185 -8.86 -2.75 3.41
C VAL A 185 -7.74 -3.72 3.05
N LEU A 186 -6.55 -3.22 2.75
CA LEU A 186 -5.40 -4.07 2.45
C LEU A 186 -5.01 -4.94 3.64
N THR A 187 -4.91 -4.37 4.84
CA THR A 187 -4.58 -5.13 6.07
C THR A 187 -5.61 -6.22 6.36
N VAL A 188 -6.92 -5.96 6.19
CA VAL A 188 -7.94 -7.00 6.40
C VAL A 188 -7.81 -8.15 5.40
N ILE A 189 -7.43 -7.86 4.15
CA ILE A 189 -7.23 -8.89 3.13
C ILE A 189 -5.95 -9.69 3.41
N ASP A 190 -4.90 -9.01 3.86
CA ASP A 190 -3.61 -9.58 4.27
C ASP A 190 -3.78 -10.52 5.47
N ASP A 191 -4.38 -10.04 6.57
CA ASP A 191 -4.76 -10.82 7.77
C ASP A 191 -5.57 -12.09 7.42
N LEU A 192 -6.34 -12.05 6.33
CA LEU A 192 -7.09 -13.22 5.87
C LEU A 192 -6.22 -14.17 5.06
N ALA A 193 -5.36 -13.66 4.18
CA ALA A 193 -4.44 -14.49 3.41
C ALA A 193 -3.45 -15.23 4.31
N ASP A 194 -2.95 -14.54 5.34
CA ASP A 194 -1.94 -15.03 6.27
C ASP A 194 -2.53 -15.73 7.51
N LEU A 195 -3.86 -15.88 7.55
CA LEU A 195 -4.59 -16.54 8.62
C LEU A 195 -3.97 -17.88 9.10
N PRO A 196 -3.47 -18.78 8.24
CA PRO A 196 -2.81 -20.00 8.73
C PRO A 196 -1.56 -19.72 9.56
N GLU A 197 -0.72 -18.80 9.12
CA GLU A 197 0.51 -18.41 9.79
C GLU A 197 0.21 -17.65 11.08
N ASP A 198 -0.75 -16.72 11.05
CA ASP A 198 -1.21 -15.98 12.22
C ASP A 198 -1.72 -16.91 13.34
N VAL A 199 -2.49 -17.93 12.98
CA VAL A 199 -2.95 -18.95 13.96
C VAL A 199 -1.77 -19.72 14.55
N GLU A 200 -0.79 -20.10 13.75
CA GLU A 200 0.39 -20.83 14.23
C GLU A 200 1.26 -19.98 15.16
N ASN A 201 1.33 -18.67 14.89
CA ASN A 201 2.07 -17.69 15.68
C ASN A 201 1.27 -17.14 16.88
N GLY A 202 -0.01 -17.47 17.00
CA GLY A 202 -0.88 -17.02 18.09
C GLY A 202 -1.29 -15.54 17.99
N VAL A 203 -1.30 -14.99 16.78
CA VAL A 203 -1.71 -13.62 16.49
C VAL A 203 -3.23 -13.56 16.37
N ALA A 204 -3.87 -12.64 17.10
CA ALA A 204 -5.31 -12.40 16.96
C ALA A 204 -5.59 -11.36 15.88
N THR A 205 -5.82 -11.84 14.66
CA THR A 205 -6.25 -11.02 13.52
C THR A 205 -7.76 -10.82 13.48
N LEU A 206 -8.23 -9.83 12.71
CA LEU A 206 -9.65 -9.53 12.62
C LEU A 206 -10.52 -10.73 12.18
N PRO A 207 -10.12 -11.59 11.22
CA PRO A 207 -10.88 -12.79 10.88
C PRO A 207 -11.11 -13.73 12.07
N LEU A 208 -10.09 -13.93 12.93
CA LEU A 208 -10.20 -14.77 14.12
C LEU A 208 -11.06 -14.13 15.21
N VAL A 209 -10.92 -12.82 15.43
CA VAL A 209 -11.73 -12.12 16.44
C VAL A 209 -13.20 -12.02 16.01
N CYS A 210 -13.47 -11.98 14.70
CA CYS A 210 -14.83 -12.04 14.17
C CYS A 210 -15.46 -13.44 14.28
N PHE A 211 -14.65 -14.48 14.47
CA PHE A 211 -15.12 -15.85 14.53
C PHE A 211 -15.69 -16.17 15.93
N ASP A 212 -16.99 -16.49 15.97
CA ASP A 212 -17.70 -16.79 17.23
C ASP A 212 -17.31 -18.16 17.86
N GLY A 213 -16.44 -18.94 17.22
CA GLY A 213 -15.96 -20.23 17.74
C GLY A 213 -14.70 -20.08 18.58
N GLU A 214 -14.48 -21.01 19.51
CA GLU A 214 -13.29 -21.04 20.36
C GLU A 214 -12.11 -21.69 19.60
N PRO A 215 -11.03 -20.97 19.26
CA PRO A 215 -9.92 -21.52 18.46
C PRO A 215 -9.28 -22.78 19.06
N ASP A 216 -9.18 -22.84 20.39
CA ASP A 216 -8.61 -23.97 21.14
C ASP A 216 -9.43 -25.27 21.05
N GLU A 217 -10.69 -25.21 20.58
CA GLU A 217 -11.53 -26.40 20.40
C GLU A 217 -11.20 -27.17 19.11
N TYR A 218 -10.41 -26.57 18.21
CA TYR A 218 -10.03 -27.15 16.94
C TYR A 218 -8.73 -27.95 17.04
N ARG A 219 -8.69 -29.10 16.35
CA ARG A 219 -7.58 -30.07 16.46
C ARG A 219 -6.36 -29.71 15.61
N SER A 220 -6.51 -28.78 14.68
CA SER A 220 -5.48 -28.26 13.78
C SER A 220 -5.89 -26.90 13.25
N THR A 221 -4.90 -26.10 12.85
CA THR A 221 -5.06 -24.84 12.11
C THR A 221 -5.97 -25.00 10.90
N GLU A 222 -5.79 -26.07 10.13
CA GLU A 222 -6.63 -26.41 8.97
C GLU A 222 -8.12 -26.53 9.33
N THR A 223 -8.46 -27.25 10.42
CA THR A 223 -9.86 -27.44 10.82
C THR A 223 -10.47 -26.13 11.33
N LEU A 224 -9.67 -25.26 11.96
CA LEU A 224 -10.10 -23.93 12.38
C LEU A 224 -10.40 -23.06 11.16
N ILE A 225 -9.50 -23.01 10.17
CA ILE A 225 -9.70 -22.23 8.94
C ILE A 225 -10.94 -22.72 8.18
N GLU A 226 -11.16 -24.03 8.05
CA GLU A 226 -12.39 -24.56 7.44
C GLU A 226 -13.64 -24.06 8.16
N ALA A 227 -13.59 -23.97 9.49
CA ALA A 227 -14.71 -23.47 10.28
C ALA A 227 -14.91 -21.96 10.13
N VAL A 228 -13.83 -21.18 10.07
CA VAL A 228 -13.89 -19.74 9.76
C VAL A 228 -14.50 -19.53 8.37
N LEU A 229 -14.04 -20.25 7.34
CA LEU A 229 -14.54 -20.17 5.97
C LEU A 229 -16.01 -20.61 5.84
N ALA A 230 -16.48 -21.50 6.71
CA ALA A 230 -17.86 -21.97 6.74
C ALA A 230 -18.80 -21.13 7.62
N SER A 231 -18.26 -20.15 8.35
CA SER A 231 -19.01 -19.22 9.20
C SER A 231 -19.53 -18.00 8.41
N ASP A 232 -20.08 -17.02 9.12
CA ASP A 232 -20.46 -15.71 8.55
C ASP A 232 -19.29 -14.71 8.51
N VAL A 233 -18.09 -15.09 8.96
CA VAL A 233 -16.90 -14.23 8.92
C VAL A 233 -16.61 -13.70 7.51
N PRO A 234 -16.56 -14.52 6.44
CA PRO A 234 -16.31 -14.00 5.09
C PRO A 234 -17.31 -12.92 4.65
N ASP A 235 -18.61 -13.13 4.92
CA ASP A 235 -19.67 -12.19 4.57
C ASP A 235 -19.53 -10.88 5.37
N ARG A 236 -19.19 -10.96 6.66
CA ARG A 236 -18.95 -9.79 7.53
C ARG A 236 -17.73 -8.98 7.08
N LEU A 237 -16.65 -9.66 6.67
CA LEU A 237 -15.47 -8.98 6.12
C LEU A 237 -15.78 -8.33 4.77
N GLU A 238 -16.58 -8.98 3.92
CA GLU A 238 -17.05 -8.40 2.66
C GLU A 238 -17.86 -7.12 2.90
N GLU A 239 -18.81 -7.14 3.84
CA GLU A 239 -19.61 -5.96 4.22
C GLU A 239 -18.73 -4.82 4.75
N LEU A 240 -17.77 -5.13 5.61
CA LEU A 240 -16.84 -4.14 6.18
C LEU A 240 -15.94 -3.51 5.08
N ILE A 241 -15.36 -4.34 4.21
CA ILE A 241 -14.53 -3.86 3.10
C ILE A 241 -15.37 -3.01 2.14
N ALA A 242 -16.60 -3.44 1.81
CA ALA A 242 -17.51 -2.70 0.96
C ALA A 242 -17.85 -1.33 1.55
N GLN A 243 -18.08 -1.25 2.86
CA GLN A 243 -18.30 0.03 3.54
C GLN A 243 -17.08 0.96 3.39
N ARG A 244 -15.88 0.47 3.69
CA ARG A 244 -14.65 1.29 3.59
C ARG A 244 -14.36 1.74 2.16
N ARG A 245 -14.58 0.88 1.17
CA ARG A 245 -14.49 1.24 -0.26
C ARG A 245 -15.48 2.33 -0.65
N ALA A 246 -16.73 2.27 -0.16
CA ALA A 246 -17.72 3.32 -0.41
C ALA A 246 -17.31 4.66 0.20
N GLU A 247 -16.69 4.65 1.39
CA GLU A 247 -16.12 5.84 2.02
C GLU A 247 -14.96 6.43 1.20
N ILE A 248 -14.08 5.58 0.65
CA ILE A 248 -12.99 6.00 -0.26
C ILE A 248 -13.55 6.64 -1.54
N ASP A 249 -14.56 6.02 -2.16
CA ASP A 249 -15.18 6.53 -3.39
C ASP A 249 -15.84 7.89 -3.17
N ALA A 250 -16.56 8.04 -2.05
CA ALA A 250 -17.18 9.31 -1.66
C ALA A 250 -16.13 10.39 -1.41
N ALA A 251 -15.08 10.08 -0.62
CA ALA A 251 -13.99 11.01 -0.34
C ALA A 251 -13.22 11.40 -1.60
N SER A 252 -12.98 10.46 -2.52
CA SER A 252 -12.30 10.72 -3.81
C SER A 252 -13.12 11.67 -4.69
N SER A 253 -14.45 11.47 -4.72
CA SER A 253 -15.36 12.33 -5.47
C SER A 253 -15.40 13.75 -4.91
N GLU A 254 -15.51 13.88 -3.59
CA GLU A 254 -15.51 15.18 -2.90
C GLU A 254 -14.15 15.89 -3.01
N LEU A 255 -13.05 15.14 -2.90
CA LEU A 255 -11.70 15.66 -3.12
C LEU A 255 -11.56 16.20 -4.54
N SER A 256 -11.88 15.39 -5.55
CA SER A 256 -11.82 15.79 -6.97
C SER A 256 -12.63 17.07 -7.23
N ALA A 257 -13.87 17.14 -6.71
CA ALA A 257 -14.72 18.32 -6.84
C ALA A 257 -14.17 19.56 -6.11
N SER A 258 -13.40 19.37 -5.04
CA SER A 258 -12.80 20.45 -4.25
C SER A 258 -11.46 20.96 -4.79
N LEU A 259 -10.76 20.17 -5.61
CA LEU A 259 -9.48 20.53 -6.20
C LEU A 259 -9.72 21.51 -7.36
N ASP A 260 -9.19 22.74 -7.25
CA ASP A 260 -9.20 23.71 -8.34
C ASP A 260 -8.08 23.40 -9.36
N ARG A 261 -8.16 22.20 -9.96
CA ARG A 261 -7.15 21.65 -10.88
C ARG A 261 -7.85 21.04 -12.10
N SER A 262 -7.24 21.19 -13.28
CA SER A 262 -7.78 20.57 -14.49
C SER A 262 -7.42 19.09 -14.57
N ASN A 263 -8.16 18.32 -15.37
CA ASN A 263 -7.88 16.90 -15.58
C ASN A 263 -6.47 16.68 -16.17
N GLU A 264 -5.95 17.61 -16.97
CA GLU A 264 -4.57 17.56 -17.47
C GLU A 264 -3.54 17.75 -16.36
N ALA A 265 -3.80 18.62 -15.38
CA ALA A 265 -2.91 18.82 -14.24
C ALA A 265 -2.88 17.57 -13.34
N LEU A 266 -4.04 16.96 -13.10
CA LEU A 266 -4.15 15.69 -12.37
C LEU A 266 -3.42 14.56 -13.11
N LEU A 267 -3.63 14.43 -14.43
CA LEU A 267 -2.92 13.45 -15.25
C LEU A 267 -1.41 13.68 -15.24
N ALA A 268 -0.95 14.93 -15.31
CA ALA A 268 0.47 15.25 -15.26
C ALA A 268 1.10 14.88 -13.91
N ALA A 269 0.42 15.18 -12.79
CA ALA A 269 0.86 14.77 -11.46
C ALA A 269 0.91 13.24 -11.33
N ALA A 270 -0.11 12.53 -11.81
CA ALA A 270 -0.15 11.05 -11.84
C ALA A 270 0.99 10.47 -12.67
N ALA A 271 1.21 11.02 -13.87
CA ALA A 271 2.28 10.58 -14.75
C ALA A 271 3.67 10.77 -14.10
N ARG A 272 3.90 11.88 -13.39
CA ARG A 272 5.16 12.12 -12.67
C ARG A 272 5.33 11.20 -11.47
N ALA A 273 4.30 11.05 -10.64
CA ALA A 273 4.33 10.13 -9.49
C ALA A 273 4.62 8.69 -9.90
N LEU A 274 3.93 8.18 -10.93
CA LEU A 274 4.17 6.83 -11.46
C LEU A 274 5.54 6.70 -12.13
N THR A 275 6.04 7.77 -12.78
CA THR A 275 7.42 7.79 -13.31
C THR A 275 8.42 7.63 -12.17
N TRP A 276 8.28 8.45 -11.12
CA TRP A 276 9.13 8.39 -9.95
C TRP A 276 9.09 6.99 -9.33
N TYR A 277 7.91 6.42 -9.10
CA TYR A 277 7.79 5.06 -8.56
C TYR A 277 8.51 4.03 -9.44
N CYS A 278 8.17 3.95 -10.73
CA CYS A 278 8.68 2.92 -11.63
C CYS A 278 10.19 3.06 -11.91
N GLU A 279 10.74 4.27 -11.87
CA GLU A 279 12.13 4.53 -12.30
C GLU A 279 13.08 4.75 -11.11
N SER A 280 12.56 5.07 -9.92
CA SER A 280 13.38 5.37 -8.73
C SER A 280 13.21 4.41 -7.57
N ILE A 281 12.10 3.67 -7.50
CA ILE A 281 11.77 2.82 -6.36
C ILE A 281 11.59 1.38 -6.81
N CYS A 282 10.74 1.16 -7.82
CA CYS A 282 10.34 -0.17 -8.21
C CYS A 282 11.53 -1.02 -8.68
N SER A 283 11.72 -2.17 -8.04
CA SER A 283 12.80 -3.10 -8.34
C SER A 283 12.60 -3.82 -9.69
N VAL A 284 11.34 -3.93 -10.14
CA VAL A 284 10.95 -4.64 -11.35
C VAL A 284 10.79 -3.67 -12.52
N PRO A 285 11.52 -3.84 -13.63
CA PRO A 285 11.35 -3.00 -14.80
C PRO A 285 9.97 -3.15 -15.45
N VAL A 286 9.37 -2.04 -15.91
CA VAL A 286 8.08 -2.02 -16.64
C VAL A 286 8.02 -3.01 -17.81
N ALA A 287 9.15 -3.26 -18.47
CA ALA A 287 9.22 -4.19 -19.60
C ALA A 287 9.04 -5.66 -19.22
N GLU A 288 9.21 -6.02 -17.94
CA GLU A 288 9.07 -7.37 -17.42
C GLU A 288 7.61 -7.73 -17.11
N THR A 289 6.79 -6.75 -16.71
CA THR A 289 5.37 -6.99 -16.43
C THR A 289 4.44 -6.55 -17.57
N VAL A 290 4.85 -5.56 -18.39
CA VAL A 290 4.05 -5.09 -19.54
C VAL A 290 4.81 -5.33 -20.84
N ALA A 291 4.47 -6.43 -21.51
CA ALA A 291 5.12 -6.87 -22.74
C ALA A 291 5.03 -5.80 -23.86
N PRO A 292 5.99 -5.75 -24.80
CA PRO A 292 5.94 -4.81 -25.92
C PRO A 292 4.63 -4.84 -26.72
N GLU A 293 4.04 -6.03 -26.87
CA GLU A 293 2.76 -6.24 -27.55
C GLU A 293 1.61 -5.59 -26.78
N GLN A 294 1.55 -5.77 -25.45
CA GLN A 294 0.55 -5.14 -24.58
C GLN A 294 0.69 -3.61 -24.61
N ARG A 295 1.93 -3.08 -24.54
CA ARG A 295 2.18 -1.63 -24.64
C ARG A 295 1.71 -1.04 -25.97
N ARG A 296 1.88 -1.78 -27.08
CA ARG A 296 1.34 -1.37 -28.39
C ARG A 296 -0.17 -1.42 -28.41
N ASP A 297 -0.79 -2.46 -27.87
CA ASP A 297 -2.25 -2.58 -27.78
C ASP A 297 -2.86 -1.43 -26.98
N ILE A 298 -2.35 -1.13 -25.78
CA ILE A 298 -2.77 0.00 -24.95
C ILE A 298 -2.69 1.31 -25.74
N ARG A 299 -1.55 1.56 -26.40
CA ARG A 299 -1.36 2.76 -27.23
C ARG A 299 -2.39 2.81 -28.36
N ASP A 300 -2.49 1.76 -29.17
CA ASP A 300 -3.39 1.72 -30.33
C ASP A 300 -4.86 1.93 -29.91
N ARG A 301 -5.24 1.43 -28.73
CA ARG A 301 -6.59 1.58 -28.18
C ARG A 301 -6.88 2.98 -27.67
N LEU A 302 -5.91 3.64 -27.04
CA LEU A 302 -6.06 4.97 -26.41
C LEU A 302 -5.80 6.14 -27.37
N THR A 303 -4.96 5.95 -28.40
CA THR A 303 -4.70 6.96 -29.45
C THR A 303 -5.54 6.71 -30.71
N GLY A 304 -6.53 5.82 -30.62
CA GLY A 304 -7.44 5.47 -31.70
C GLY A 304 -8.52 6.53 -31.90
N ASP A 305 -9.73 6.10 -32.28
CA ASP A 305 -10.90 6.98 -32.23
C ASP A 305 -11.52 7.01 -30.82
N GLU A 306 -12.37 8.01 -30.57
CA GLU A 306 -13.10 8.21 -29.31
C GLU A 306 -13.80 6.92 -28.82
N ARG A 307 -14.32 6.12 -29.77
CA ARG A 307 -15.00 4.84 -29.47
C ARG A 307 -14.03 3.79 -28.96
N SER A 308 -12.83 3.71 -29.53
CA SER A 308 -11.78 2.81 -29.08
C SER A 308 -11.32 3.15 -27.67
N THR A 309 -11.10 4.44 -27.39
CA THR A 309 -10.71 4.93 -26.06
C THR A 309 -11.78 4.65 -25.02
N ARG A 310 -13.05 4.98 -25.28
CA ARG A 310 -14.17 4.67 -24.37
C ARG A 310 -14.30 3.17 -24.10
N ARG A 311 -14.13 2.33 -25.13
CA ARG A 311 -14.14 0.88 -24.96
C ARG A 311 -12.97 0.38 -24.10
N TYR A 312 -11.78 0.95 -24.26
CA TYR A 312 -10.64 0.64 -23.39
C TYR A 312 -10.96 0.96 -21.92
N VAL A 313 -11.49 2.16 -21.67
CA VAL A 313 -11.89 2.56 -20.32
C VAL A 313 -12.99 1.67 -19.76
N ALA A 314 -14.03 1.37 -20.53
CA ALA A 314 -15.12 0.49 -20.10
C ALA A 314 -14.64 -0.93 -19.77
N GLU A 315 -13.79 -1.53 -20.61
CA GLU A 315 -13.21 -2.84 -20.32
C GLU A 315 -12.33 -2.81 -19.06
N ARG A 316 -11.56 -1.73 -18.84
CA ARG A 316 -10.79 -1.56 -17.61
C ARG A 316 -11.68 -1.45 -16.38
N VAL A 317 -12.72 -0.61 -16.42
CA VAL A 317 -13.68 -0.47 -15.31
C VAL A 317 -14.43 -1.78 -15.05
N GLU A 318 -14.76 -2.56 -16.09
CA GLU A 318 -15.40 -3.89 -15.93
C GLU A 318 -14.45 -4.93 -15.31
N GLU A 319 -13.15 -4.84 -15.60
CA GLU A 319 -12.14 -5.70 -14.98
C GLU A 319 -11.89 -5.37 -13.51
N TYR A 320 -12.15 -4.12 -13.08
CA TYR A 320 -12.24 -3.79 -11.67
C TYR A 320 -13.45 -4.54 -11.09
N ARG A 321 -13.19 -5.65 -10.38
CA ARG A 321 -14.20 -6.58 -9.82
C ARG A 321 -15.16 -5.97 -8.79
N TYR A 322 -15.02 -4.68 -8.49
CA TYR A 322 -15.85 -3.98 -7.53
C TYR A 322 -16.74 -2.96 -8.24
N PRO A 323 -18.02 -2.84 -7.86
CA PRO A 323 -18.87 -1.77 -8.36
C PRO A 323 -18.29 -0.44 -7.89
N THR A 324 -17.50 0.21 -8.75
CA THR A 324 -17.03 1.57 -8.50
C THR A 324 -18.22 2.51 -8.66
N ALA A 325 -18.30 3.56 -7.84
CA ALA A 325 -19.28 4.63 -8.06
C ALA A 325 -19.00 5.45 -9.35
N VAL A 326 -18.00 5.06 -10.13
CA VAL A 326 -17.46 5.82 -11.24
C VAL A 326 -18.15 5.41 -12.55
N ASP A 327 -18.73 6.39 -13.24
CA ASP A 327 -19.37 6.17 -14.53
C ASP A 327 -18.31 6.01 -15.64
N ALA A 328 -18.18 4.80 -16.17
CA ALA A 328 -17.22 4.49 -17.24
C ALA A 328 -17.39 5.36 -18.48
N ASP A 329 -18.61 5.82 -18.79
CA ASP A 329 -18.87 6.73 -19.92
C ASP A 329 -18.37 8.14 -19.61
N GLU A 330 -18.47 8.60 -18.36
CA GLU A 330 -17.94 9.88 -17.87
C GLU A 330 -16.40 9.88 -17.89
N ILE A 331 -15.77 8.83 -17.35
CA ILE A 331 -14.31 8.66 -17.42
C ILE A 331 -13.88 8.59 -18.88
N GLY A 332 -14.54 7.76 -19.69
CA GLY A 332 -14.21 7.58 -21.08
C GLY A 332 -14.27 8.89 -21.87
N SER A 333 -15.27 9.73 -21.58
CA SER A 333 -15.37 11.06 -22.18
C SER A 333 -14.24 11.99 -21.71
N THR A 334 -13.94 12.00 -20.42
CA THR A 334 -12.81 12.76 -19.86
C THR A 334 -11.48 12.36 -20.51
N VAL A 335 -11.19 11.06 -20.60
CA VAL A 335 -9.95 10.53 -21.16
C VAL A 335 -9.80 10.90 -22.64
N THR A 336 -10.90 10.96 -23.40
CA THR A 336 -10.85 11.35 -24.82
C THR A 336 -10.50 12.82 -25.06
N GLU A 337 -10.61 13.66 -24.04
CA GLU A 337 -10.23 15.08 -24.11
C GLU A 337 -8.78 15.31 -23.68
N LEU A 338 -8.15 14.32 -23.05
CA LEU A 338 -6.78 14.41 -22.54
C LEU A 338 -5.72 14.12 -23.61
N PRO A 339 -4.47 14.60 -23.43
CA PRO A 339 -3.40 14.33 -24.38
C PRO A 339 -3.02 12.84 -24.44
N ASP A 340 -3.01 12.27 -25.64
CA ASP A 340 -2.70 10.86 -25.95
C ASP A 340 -1.49 10.29 -25.19
N GLU A 341 -0.29 10.83 -25.41
CA GLU A 341 0.94 10.20 -24.90
C GLU A 341 1.02 10.19 -23.35
N PRO A 342 0.65 11.27 -22.62
CA PRO A 342 0.47 11.21 -21.17
C PRO A 342 -0.53 10.14 -20.70
N VAL A 343 -1.68 10.00 -21.38
CA VAL A 343 -2.68 8.98 -21.03
C VAL A 343 -2.11 7.58 -21.24
N VAL A 344 -1.53 7.30 -22.41
CA VAL A 344 -0.90 6.00 -22.73
C VAL A 344 0.18 5.63 -21.72
N ARG A 345 1.06 6.58 -21.41
CA ARG A 345 2.16 6.36 -20.48
C ARG A 345 1.65 6.06 -19.07
N THR A 346 0.62 6.77 -18.63
CA THR A 346 -0.03 6.55 -17.33
C THR A 346 -0.69 5.18 -17.29
N ALA A 347 -1.46 4.81 -18.31
CA ALA A 347 -2.12 3.51 -18.41
C ALA A 347 -1.14 2.33 -18.38
N ILE A 348 -0.02 2.43 -19.12
CA ILE A 348 1.03 1.39 -19.09
C ILE A 348 1.62 1.23 -17.69
N ARG A 349 1.86 2.33 -16.97
CA ARG A 349 2.45 2.27 -15.63
C ARG A 349 1.46 1.82 -14.56
N LEU A 350 0.18 2.16 -14.69
CA LEU A 350 -0.87 1.60 -13.85
C LEU A 350 -0.97 0.08 -14.04
N GLN A 351 -0.93 -0.40 -15.28
CA GLN A 351 -0.93 -1.85 -15.52
C GLN A 351 0.35 -2.55 -14.99
N HIS A 352 1.50 -1.87 -15.05
CA HIS A 352 2.70 -2.35 -14.39
C HIS A 352 2.50 -2.44 -12.88
N LEU A 353 1.99 -1.37 -12.26
CA LEU A 353 1.71 -1.29 -10.83
C LEU A 353 0.78 -2.41 -10.37
N GLU A 354 -0.35 -2.61 -11.06
CA GLU A 354 -1.30 -3.70 -10.78
C GLU A 354 -0.57 -5.06 -10.75
N SER A 355 0.32 -5.31 -11.72
CA SER A 355 1.10 -6.55 -11.77
C SER A 355 2.10 -6.71 -10.62
N ILE A 356 2.65 -5.61 -10.09
CA ILE A 356 3.55 -5.64 -8.95
C ILE A 356 2.76 -5.91 -7.68
N VAL A 357 1.68 -5.16 -7.45
CA VAL A 357 0.87 -5.29 -6.24
C VAL A 357 0.24 -6.69 -6.16
N ASP A 358 -0.36 -7.19 -7.24
CA ASP A 358 -0.93 -8.56 -7.28
C ASP A 358 0.14 -9.66 -7.16
N GLY A 359 1.41 -9.33 -7.43
CA GLY A 359 2.54 -10.24 -7.29
C GLY A 359 3.14 -10.31 -5.90
N VAL A 360 2.88 -9.32 -5.04
CA VAL A 360 3.47 -9.21 -3.69
C VAL A 360 2.44 -9.30 -2.56
N MET A 361 1.15 -9.05 -2.84
CA MET A 361 0.08 -9.12 -1.84
C MET A 361 -1.26 -9.47 -2.48
N HIS A 362 -2.17 -10.01 -1.67
CA HIS A 362 -3.56 -10.15 -2.09
C HIS A 362 -4.24 -8.78 -2.07
N THR A 363 -4.81 -8.38 -3.21
CA THR A 363 -5.53 -7.10 -3.35
C THR A 363 -7.05 -7.27 -3.29
N THR A 364 -7.53 -8.52 -3.26
CA THR A 364 -8.95 -8.85 -3.21
C THR A 364 -9.27 -9.90 -2.16
N LEU A 365 -10.43 -9.72 -1.51
CA LEU A 365 -10.99 -10.69 -0.57
C LEU A 365 -11.28 -12.03 -1.26
N GLU A 366 -11.73 -11.99 -2.53
CA GLU A 366 -12.04 -13.18 -3.31
C GLU A 366 -10.80 -14.05 -3.53
N ASP A 367 -9.67 -13.45 -3.90
CA ASP A 367 -8.44 -14.19 -4.15
C ASP A 367 -7.87 -14.76 -2.84
N ALA A 368 -7.86 -13.98 -1.74
CA ALA A 368 -7.45 -14.47 -0.42
C ALA A 368 -8.32 -15.65 0.05
N LEU A 369 -9.65 -15.55 -0.08
CA LEU A 369 -10.56 -16.65 0.25
C LEU A 369 -10.38 -17.87 -0.68
N ALA A 370 -10.09 -17.66 -1.96
CA ALA A 370 -9.86 -18.75 -2.92
C ALA A 370 -8.59 -19.54 -2.57
N ASP A 371 -7.54 -18.85 -2.15
CA ASP A 371 -6.29 -19.48 -1.75
C ASP A 371 -6.44 -20.25 -0.44
N LEU A 372 -7.10 -19.67 0.57
CA LEU A 372 -7.44 -20.39 1.80
C LEU A 372 -8.24 -21.67 1.52
N ARG A 373 -9.26 -21.60 0.65
CA ARG A 373 -10.08 -22.77 0.26
C ARG A 373 -9.28 -23.83 -0.47
N THR A 374 -8.30 -23.42 -1.29
CA THR A 374 -7.42 -24.34 -2.01
C THR A 374 -6.46 -25.04 -1.05
N ALA A 375 -5.89 -24.28 -0.10
CA ALA A 375 -5.01 -24.82 0.93
C ALA A 375 -5.73 -25.87 1.79
N SER A 376 -6.93 -25.56 2.29
CA SER A 376 -7.74 -26.45 3.13
C SER A 376 -8.38 -27.63 2.36
N GLY A 377 -8.65 -27.48 1.06
CA GLY A 377 -9.20 -28.57 0.22
C GLY A 377 -8.17 -29.59 -0.29
N SER A 378 -6.87 -29.35 -0.11
CA SER A 378 -5.79 -30.13 -0.74
C SER A 378 -5.37 -31.41 0.01
N VAL A 379 -6.02 -31.74 1.13
CA VAL A 379 -5.77 -32.95 1.94
C VAL A 379 -7.06 -33.75 2.14
N SER A 380 -7.59 -34.34 1.06
CA SER A 380 -8.69 -35.34 1.12
C SER A 380 -8.26 -36.74 0.72
#